data_AF-A0A6I9QK59-F1
#
_entry.id   AF-A0A6I9QK59-F1
#
_cell.length_a   1.000
_cell.length_b   1.000
_cell.length_c   1.000
_cell.angle_alpha   90.00
_cell.angle_beta   90.00
_cell.angle_gamma   90.00
#
_symmetry.space_group_name_H-M   'P 1'
#
loop_
_entity.id
_entity.type
_entity.pdbx_description
1 polymer ?
#
loop_
_entity_poly.entity_id
_entity_poly.type
_entity_poly.pdbx_seq_one_letter_code
_entity_poly.pdbx_strand_id
1 'polypeptide(L)'
;MNKSFAKNLYLTCPTNTTVNTTVNDIRSPNTFDNKYYVDLMNREGLFTSDQDMYTDSRTKSIVKNFAIDQRLFFKNFVYSIVKMGQLSVLTGDQGEIRANCSAANPTTKFLWSVVDGEEREKPAY
;
A
#
# COMPACT_ATOMS: atom_id res chain seq x y z
N MET A 1 -17.69 -4.41 -16.13
CA MET A 1 -17.97 -3.19 -15.35
C MET A 1 -19.46 -2.85 -15.44
N ASN A 2 -20.04 -2.33 -14.36
CA ASN A 2 -21.40 -1.79 -14.31
C ASN A 2 -21.54 -0.60 -15.29
N LYS A 3 -22.63 -0.54 -16.06
CA LYS A 3 -22.81 0.48 -17.11
C LYS A 3 -22.98 1.90 -16.54
N SER A 4 -23.63 2.06 -15.39
CA SER A 4 -23.80 3.37 -14.75
C SER A 4 -22.47 3.86 -14.19
N PHE A 5 -21.73 2.97 -13.53
CA PHE A 5 -20.40 3.28 -13.02
C PHE A 5 -19.41 3.64 -14.15
N ALA A 6 -19.41 2.88 -15.25
CA ALA A 6 -18.59 3.20 -16.42
C ALA A 6 -18.90 4.60 -16.99
N LYS A 7 -20.18 5.01 -17.06
CA LYS A 7 -20.56 6.36 -17.49
C LYS A 7 -19.99 7.44 -16.56
N ASN A 8 -20.04 7.24 -15.24
CA ASN A 8 -19.45 8.17 -14.28
C ASN A 8 -17.93 8.26 -14.42
N LEU A 9 -17.26 7.14 -14.68
CA LEU A 9 -15.82 7.12 -14.96
C LEU A 9 -15.48 7.86 -16.25
N TYR A 10 -16.30 7.77 -17.31
CA TYR A 10 -16.09 8.55 -18.53
C TYR A 10 -16.23 10.08 -18.31
N LEU A 11 -16.99 10.52 -17.30
CA LEU A 11 -17.01 11.94 -16.93
C LEU A 11 -15.72 12.36 -16.19
N THR A 12 -15.12 11.44 -15.45
CA THR A 12 -13.88 11.67 -14.70
C THR A 12 -12.64 11.62 -15.60
N CYS A 13 -12.65 10.66 -16.54
CA CYS A 13 -11.58 10.39 -17.51
C CYS A 13 -12.18 10.36 -18.92
N PRO A 14 -12.52 11.52 -19.52
CA PRO A 14 -13.16 11.60 -20.83
C PRO A 14 -12.28 11.13 -21.98
N THR A 15 -10.96 11.15 -21.80
CA THR A 15 -9.98 10.72 -22.81
C THR A 15 -8.94 9.80 -22.19
N ASN A 16 -8.22 9.05 -23.03
CA ASN A 16 -7.08 8.23 -22.60
C ASN A 16 -5.85 9.05 -22.14
N THR A 17 -5.83 10.36 -22.40
CA THR A 17 -4.78 11.29 -21.96
C THR A 17 -5.17 12.09 -20.72
N THR A 18 -6.38 11.88 -20.18
CA THR A 18 -6.82 12.61 -19.00
C THR A 18 -5.96 12.23 -17.80
N VAL A 19 -5.37 13.24 -17.14
CA VAL A 19 -4.67 13.09 -15.86
C VAL A 19 -5.63 13.52 -14.76
N ASN A 20 -6.29 12.55 -14.14
CA ASN A 20 -7.23 12.79 -13.05
C ASN A 20 -7.21 11.61 -12.07
N THR A 21 -7.85 11.77 -10.90
CA THR A 21 -7.95 10.74 -9.88
C THR A 21 -9.40 10.50 -9.48
N THR A 22 -9.68 9.32 -8.95
CA THR A 22 -10.97 8.98 -8.36
C THR A 22 -10.77 8.04 -7.19
N VAL A 23 -11.83 7.80 -6.45
CA VAL A 23 -11.85 6.92 -5.27
C VAL A 23 -11.89 5.46 -5.70
N ASN A 24 -11.21 4.59 -4.94
CA ASN A 24 -11.23 3.13 -5.18
C ASN A 24 -12.50 2.45 -4.65
N ASP A 25 -13.14 3.06 -3.64
CA ASP A 25 -14.40 2.64 -3.04
C ASP A 25 -15.40 3.79 -3.22
N ILE A 26 -16.49 3.55 -3.95
CA ILE A 26 -17.49 4.57 -4.26
C ILE A 26 -18.57 4.71 -3.19
N ARG A 27 -18.70 3.73 -2.29
CA ARG A 27 -19.72 3.69 -1.25
C ARG A 27 -19.24 4.35 0.04
N SER A 28 -17.96 4.20 0.35
CA SER A 28 -17.34 4.75 1.56
C SER A 28 -15.87 5.15 1.34
N PRO A 29 -15.60 6.20 0.55
CA PRO A 29 -14.25 6.56 0.11
C PRO A 29 -13.20 6.73 1.21
N ASN A 30 -13.63 7.18 2.39
CA ASN A 30 -12.76 7.55 3.51
C ASN A 30 -12.93 6.62 4.72
N THR A 31 -13.66 5.51 4.60
CA THR A 31 -13.88 4.57 5.69
C THR A 31 -13.30 3.22 5.33
N PHE A 32 -12.52 2.65 6.25
CA PHE A 32 -12.03 1.29 6.09
C PHE A 32 -13.11 0.29 6.53
N ASP A 33 -13.84 -0.25 5.58
CA ASP A 33 -14.92 -1.21 5.82
C ASP A 33 -15.01 -2.25 4.68
N ASN A 34 -16.09 -3.03 4.64
CA ASN A 34 -16.24 -4.07 3.62
C ASN A 34 -16.89 -3.60 2.32
N LYS A 35 -17.20 -2.31 2.14
CA LYS A 35 -17.94 -1.82 0.98
C LYS A 35 -17.15 -1.95 -0.30
N TYR A 36 -15.82 -1.88 -0.25
CA TYR A 36 -14.95 -2.31 -1.34
C TYR A 36 -15.38 -3.67 -1.94
N TYR A 37 -15.68 -4.70 -1.13
CA TYR A 37 -16.14 -5.99 -1.64
C TYR A 37 -17.59 -5.97 -2.15
N VAL A 38 -18.42 -5.10 -1.58
CA VAL A 38 -19.77 -4.84 -2.09
C VAL A 38 -19.71 -4.19 -3.48
N ASP A 39 -18.76 -3.28 -3.74
CA ASP A 39 -18.51 -2.70 -5.05
C ASP A 39 -18.19 -3.78 -6.09
N LEU A 40 -17.32 -4.74 -5.76
CA LEU A 40 -16.96 -5.84 -6.67
C LEU A 40 -18.17 -6.70 -7.06
N MET A 41 -19.05 -7.00 -6.09
CA MET A 41 -20.28 -7.75 -6.33
C MET A 41 -21.24 -7.01 -7.27
N ASN A 42 -21.24 -5.67 -7.22
CA ASN A 42 -22.04 -4.81 -8.08
C ASN A 42 -21.39 -4.50 -9.44
N ARG A 43 -20.22 -5.12 -9.71
CA ARG A 43 -19.36 -4.89 -10.89
C ARG A 43 -18.79 -3.46 -10.96
N GLU A 44 -18.53 -2.88 -9.81
CA GLU A 44 -18.08 -1.49 -9.61
C GLU A 44 -16.63 -1.42 -9.11
N GLY A 45 -15.83 -2.48 -9.29
CA GLY A 45 -14.38 -2.41 -9.06
C GLY A 45 -13.69 -1.50 -10.08
N LEU A 46 -12.79 -0.65 -9.62
CA LEU A 46 -12.11 0.35 -10.45
C LEU A 46 -11.07 -0.29 -11.39
N PHE A 47 -10.18 -1.12 -10.84
CA PHE A 47 -9.15 -1.80 -11.62
C PHE A 47 -9.60 -3.19 -12.07
N THR A 48 -9.00 -3.69 -13.14
CA THR A 48 -9.17 -5.08 -13.57
C THR A 48 -8.77 -6.05 -12.46
N SER A 49 -7.68 -5.78 -11.74
CA SER A 49 -7.24 -6.58 -10.59
C SER A 49 -8.28 -6.67 -9.49
N ASP A 50 -9.05 -5.60 -9.27
CA ASP A 50 -10.13 -5.59 -8.29
C ASP A 50 -11.30 -6.45 -8.78
N GLN A 51 -11.76 -6.19 -9.99
CA GLN A 51 -12.96 -6.82 -10.53
C GLN A 51 -12.76 -8.31 -10.85
N ASP A 52 -11.53 -8.72 -11.16
CA ASP A 52 -11.17 -10.11 -11.39
C ASP A 52 -11.23 -10.96 -10.12
N MET A 53 -11.07 -10.36 -8.92
CA MET A 53 -11.30 -11.11 -7.68
C MET A 53 -12.74 -11.62 -7.53
N TYR A 54 -13.71 -10.93 -8.12
CA TYR A 54 -15.11 -11.40 -8.15
C TYR A 54 -15.43 -12.28 -9.36
N THR A 55 -14.65 -12.15 -10.43
CA THR A 55 -14.89 -12.87 -11.69
C THR A 55 -14.24 -14.26 -11.67
N ASP A 56 -13.03 -14.37 -11.11
CA ASP A 56 -12.27 -15.62 -10.99
C ASP A 56 -12.91 -16.57 -9.96
N SER A 57 -13.05 -17.85 -10.32
CA SER A 57 -13.70 -18.86 -9.48
C SER A 57 -12.95 -19.14 -8.17
N ARG A 58 -11.64 -18.92 -8.13
CA ARG A 58 -10.78 -19.18 -6.97
C ARG A 58 -11.00 -18.17 -5.83
N THR A 59 -11.34 -16.93 -6.18
CA THR A 59 -11.41 -15.78 -5.25
C THR A 59 -12.84 -15.31 -5.02
N LYS A 60 -13.77 -15.60 -5.93
CA LYS A 60 -15.16 -15.14 -5.87
C LYS A 60 -15.91 -15.47 -4.58
N SER A 61 -15.69 -16.66 -4.00
CA SER A 61 -16.34 -17.04 -2.75
C SER A 61 -15.84 -16.19 -1.57
N ILE A 62 -14.56 -15.87 -1.54
CA ILE A 62 -13.93 -15.01 -0.52
C ILE A 62 -14.52 -13.60 -0.61
N VAL A 63 -14.60 -13.04 -1.82
CA VAL A 63 -15.20 -11.70 -2.05
C VAL A 63 -16.63 -11.65 -1.54
N LYS A 64 -17.46 -12.66 -1.87
CA LYS A 64 -18.85 -12.72 -1.39
C LYS A 64 -18.93 -12.77 0.14
N ASN A 65 -18.09 -13.60 0.77
CA ASN A 65 -18.08 -13.74 2.21
C ASN A 65 -17.70 -12.42 2.90
N PHE A 66 -16.69 -11.70 2.40
CA PHE A 66 -16.28 -10.41 2.94
C PHE A 66 -17.32 -9.31 2.72
N ALA A 67 -18.00 -9.30 1.57
CA ALA A 67 -19.07 -8.35 1.29
C ALA A 67 -20.30 -8.54 2.21
N ILE A 68 -20.57 -9.78 2.65
CA ILE A 68 -21.69 -10.11 3.56
C ILE A 68 -21.30 -9.91 5.03
N ASP A 69 -20.09 -10.30 5.42
CA ASP A 69 -19.63 -10.27 6.81
C ASP A 69 -18.34 -9.42 6.96
N GLN A 70 -18.52 -8.19 7.42
CA GLN A 70 -17.42 -7.27 7.70
C GLN A 70 -16.50 -7.76 8.83
N ARG A 71 -17.02 -8.49 9.81
CA ARG A 71 -16.19 -9.03 10.90
C ARG A 71 -15.25 -10.10 10.36
N LEU A 72 -15.74 -10.94 9.46
CA LEU A 72 -14.91 -11.93 8.76
C LEU A 72 -13.83 -11.26 7.90
N PHE A 73 -14.18 -10.20 7.18
CA PHE A 73 -13.20 -9.38 6.45
C PHE A 73 -12.11 -8.86 7.38
N PHE A 74 -12.46 -8.13 8.44
CA PHE A 74 -11.47 -7.54 9.34
C PHE A 74 -10.58 -8.60 10.02
N LYS A 75 -11.15 -9.72 10.43
CA LYS A 75 -10.37 -10.84 11.01
C LYS A 75 -9.29 -11.32 10.03
N ASN A 76 -9.65 -11.54 8.76
CA ASN A 76 -8.71 -12.01 7.74
C ASN A 76 -7.75 -10.92 7.27
N PHE A 77 -8.19 -9.66 7.28
CA PHE A 77 -7.35 -8.51 6.96
C PHE A 77 -6.19 -8.39 7.96
N VAL A 78 -6.49 -8.44 9.26
CA VAL A 78 -5.46 -8.40 10.32
C VAL A 78 -4.48 -9.55 10.15
N TYR A 79 -4.98 -10.79 9.98
CA TYR A 79 -4.11 -11.94 9.77
C TYR A 79 -3.19 -11.79 8.53
N SER A 80 -3.76 -11.35 7.41
CA SER A 80 -3.03 -11.23 6.14
C SER A 80 -2.00 -10.10 6.17
N ILE A 81 -2.33 -8.94 6.75
CA ILE A 81 -1.41 -7.80 6.80
C ILE A 81 -0.25 -8.03 7.78
N VAL A 82 -0.49 -8.75 8.89
CA VAL A 82 0.58 -9.19 9.80
C VAL A 82 1.51 -10.16 9.07
N LYS A 83 0.96 -11.15 8.35
CA LYS A 83 1.77 -12.08 7.54
C LYS A 83 2.58 -11.35 6.47
N MET A 84 2.00 -10.37 5.79
CA MET A 84 2.69 -9.55 4.79
C MET A 84 3.83 -8.74 5.42
N GLY A 85 3.63 -8.17 6.60
CA GLY A 85 4.65 -7.39 7.33
C GLY A 85 5.86 -8.20 7.81
N GLN A 86 5.83 -9.53 7.69
CA GLN A 86 6.91 -10.43 8.08
C GLN A 86 7.73 -10.94 6.88
N LEU A 87 7.41 -10.52 5.65
CA LEU A 87 8.14 -10.96 4.46
C LEU A 87 9.53 -10.32 4.43
N SER A 88 10.57 -11.17 4.37
CA SER A 88 11.97 -10.77 4.14
C SER A 88 12.50 -9.67 5.09
N VAL A 89 12.05 -9.69 6.35
CA VAL A 89 12.48 -8.74 7.37
C VAL A 89 13.94 -8.97 7.77
N LEU A 90 14.65 -7.88 8.07
CA LEU A 90 15.99 -7.92 8.66
C LEU A 90 15.84 -8.03 10.18
N THR A 91 16.54 -8.99 10.80
CA THR A 91 16.45 -9.26 12.25
C THR A 91 17.83 -9.43 12.88
N GLY A 92 17.92 -9.28 14.20
CA GLY A 92 19.18 -9.43 14.92
C GLY A 92 20.20 -8.37 14.52
N ASP A 93 21.34 -8.81 13.99
CA ASP A 93 22.43 -7.99 13.48
C ASP A 93 22.30 -7.65 11.99
N GLN A 94 21.22 -8.07 11.35
CA GLN A 94 20.93 -7.73 9.94
C GLN A 94 20.33 -6.31 9.86
N GLY A 95 20.99 -5.42 9.13
CA GLY A 95 20.53 -4.05 8.91
C GLY A 95 20.92 -3.08 10.03
N GLU A 96 20.11 -2.03 10.21
CA GLU A 96 20.35 -0.98 11.21
C GLU A 96 19.05 -0.29 11.62
N ILE A 97 19.06 0.35 12.80
CA ILE A 97 18.02 1.31 13.17
C ILE A 97 18.47 2.68 12.67
N ARG A 98 17.77 3.21 11.66
CA ARG A 98 18.12 4.47 11.01
C ARG A 98 17.80 5.67 11.91
N ALA A 99 18.73 6.63 12.01
CA ALA A 99 18.46 7.92 12.62
C ALA A 99 17.60 8.83 11.74
N ASN A 100 17.63 8.61 10.43
CA ASN A 100 16.78 9.27 9.44
C ASN A 100 16.24 8.20 8.47
N CYS A 101 14.92 8.01 8.40
CA CYS A 101 14.30 6.99 7.55
C CYS A 101 14.72 7.09 6.07
N SER A 102 15.02 8.32 5.61
CA SER A 102 15.38 8.64 4.23
C SER A 102 16.84 8.39 3.87
N ALA A 103 17.71 8.03 4.82
CA ALA A 103 19.13 7.81 4.57
C ALA A 103 19.68 6.64 5.40
N ALA A 104 20.65 5.90 4.84
CA ALA A 104 21.43 4.96 5.63
C ALA A 104 22.30 5.74 6.64
N ASN A 105 22.58 5.15 7.80
CA ASN A 105 23.51 5.76 8.73
C ASN A 105 24.90 5.84 8.06
N PRO A 106 25.67 6.91 8.32
CA PRO A 106 27.00 7.06 7.75
C PRO A 106 27.91 5.90 8.17
N THR A 107 28.60 5.30 7.20
CA THR A 107 29.55 4.20 7.40
C THR A 107 30.86 4.65 8.04
N THR A 108 31.10 5.96 8.09
CA THR A 108 32.27 6.52 8.73
C THR A 108 32.07 6.52 10.25
N LYS A 109 32.73 5.58 10.93
CA LYS A 109 33.37 5.90 12.21
C LYS A 109 34.35 7.05 11.94
N PHE A 110 33.88 8.28 11.80
CA PHE A 110 34.65 9.40 12.32
C PHE A 110 34.61 9.21 13.84
N LEU A 111 35.48 8.33 14.31
CA LEU A 111 36.03 8.41 15.64
C LEU A 111 36.64 9.82 15.69
N TRP A 112 35.83 10.79 16.09
CA TRP A 112 36.33 11.89 16.88
C TRP A 112 36.85 11.23 18.16
N SER A 113 38.05 10.65 18.06
CA SER A 113 38.93 10.57 19.20
C SER A 113 39.14 12.01 19.62
N VAL A 114 38.31 12.51 20.54
CA VAL A 114 38.61 13.73 21.30
C VAL A 114 39.61 13.43 22.42
N VAL A 115 40.49 12.46 22.15
CA VAL A 115 41.76 12.35 22.83
C VAL A 115 42.81 12.77 21.80
N ASP A 116 43.33 13.96 22.09
CA ASP A 116 44.53 14.61 21.62
C ASP A 116 44.49 15.32 20.26
N GLY A 117 44.58 16.64 20.36
CA GLY A 117 44.62 17.57 19.24
C GLY A 117 45.93 17.47 18.46
N GLU A 118 45.80 17.57 17.15
CA GLU A 118 46.84 18.13 16.30
C GLU A 118 46.15 18.68 15.03
N GLU A 119 46.32 19.98 14.81
CA GLU A 119 45.89 20.68 13.59
C GLU A 119 46.57 20.05 12.37
N ARG A 120 45.81 19.52 11.40
CA ARG A 120 46.30 19.39 10.00
C ARG A 120 45.22 19.69 8.97
N GLU A 121 45.69 20.41 7.96
CA GLU A 121 44.99 21.21 6.95
C GLU A 121 43.91 20.48 6.15
N LYS A 122 42.86 21.22 5.77
CA LYS A 122 41.86 20.79 4.79
C LYS A 122 42.48 20.78 3.39
N PRO A 123 42.38 19.69 2.60
CA PRO A 123 42.62 19.79 1.17
C PRO A 123 41.42 20.50 0.52
N ALA A 124 41.73 21.51 -0.29
CA ALA A 124 40.81 22.10 -1.23
C ALA A 124 40.54 21.10 -2.36
N TYR A 125 39.26 20.78 -2.59
CA TYR A 125 38.62 20.70 -3.91
C TYR A 125 37.10 20.63 -3.72
#